data_AF-A0A4Q4V7Z2-F1
#
_entry.id   AF-A0A4Q4V7Z2-F1
#
_cell.length_a   1.000
_cell.length_b   1.000
_cell.length_c   1.000
_cell.angle_alpha   90.00
_cell.angle_beta   90.00
_cell.angle_gamma   90.00
#
_symmetry.space_group_name_H-M   'P 1'
#
loop_
_entity.id
_entity.type
_entity.pdbx_description
1 polymer ?
#
loop_
_entity_poly.entity_id
_entity_poly.type
_entity_poly.pdbx_seq_one_letter_code
_entity_poly.pdbx_strand_id
1 'polypeptide(L)'
;MENGDNKLASSDEALEKIRVAAIEKPTKPSVNQQTKQAIHSLLQRPWFKRILILQEAAAARNVLIKCGSTEIDGFVFCSGLQSLLWGSQNQVRAATYLIKEAIFRPRRTAMSSGRFSLGMRSLGELIDMYHTHEATERHDRIFALLGMASDDLNGSGILPNYEIPWELLFQRLVKFLLGGEVSVKTWVEAYDHQAV
;
A
#
# COMPACT_ATOMS: atom_id res chain seq x y z
N MET A 1 -31.82 13.24 -5.06
CA MET A 1 -30.89 13.57 -3.95
C MET A 1 -31.07 12.52 -2.87
N GLU A 2 -30.67 11.30 -3.18
CA GLU A 2 -30.77 10.10 -2.34
C GLU A 2 -29.54 9.28 -2.73
N ASN A 3 -28.67 8.93 -1.79
CA ASN A 3 -27.57 7.92 -1.86
C ASN A 3 -26.33 8.22 -1.00
N GLY A 4 -26.40 9.15 -0.05
CA GLY A 4 -25.34 9.30 0.97
C GLY A 4 -25.46 8.27 2.09
N ASP A 5 -26.64 8.21 2.73
CA ASP A 5 -26.82 7.52 4.01
C ASP A 5 -26.90 5.98 3.88
N ASN A 6 -27.48 5.47 2.78
CA ASN A 6 -27.63 4.02 2.56
C ASN A 6 -26.28 3.32 2.28
N LYS A 7 -25.26 4.07 1.84
CA LYS A 7 -23.92 3.55 1.53
C LYS A 7 -23.01 3.49 2.77
N LEU A 8 -23.25 4.38 3.74
CA LEU A 8 -22.58 4.41 5.05
C LEU A 8 -22.99 3.20 5.90
N ALA A 9 -24.30 2.93 6.04
CA ALA A 9 -24.81 1.79 6.79
C ALA A 9 -24.25 0.44 6.30
N SER A 10 -24.09 0.28 4.98
CA SER A 10 -23.50 -0.93 4.37
C SER A 10 -22.01 -1.11 4.68
N SER A 11 -21.25 -0.02 4.86
CA SER A 11 -19.80 -0.10 5.10
C SER A 11 -19.45 -0.40 6.55
N ASP A 12 -20.21 0.15 7.50
CA ASP A 12 -20.08 -0.12 8.93
C ASP A 12 -20.40 -1.60 9.22
N GLU A 13 -21.45 -2.13 8.58
CA GLU A 13 -21.79 -3.55 8.64
C GLU A 13 -20.69 -4.42 8.02
N ALA A 14 -20.10 -4.01 6.89
CA ALA A 14 -18.98 -4.74 6.29
C ALA A 14 -17.79 -4.87 7.24
N LEU A 15 -17.45 -3.79 7.96
CA LEU A 15 -16.35 -3.80 8.93
C LEU A 15 -16.66 -4.71 10.13
N GLU A 16 -17.90 -4.72 10.60
CA GLU A 16 -18.34 -5.60 11.67
C GLU A 16 -18.32 -7.08 11.24
N LYS A 17 -18.72 -7.39 10.01
CA LYS A 17 -18.61 -8.76 9.46
C LYS A 17 -17.16 -9.24 9.37
N ILE A 18 -16.24 -8.35 8.99
CA ILE A 18 -14.80 -8.65 9.02
C ILE A 18 -14.35 -8.98 10.45
N ARG A 19 -14.79 -8.18 11.44
CA ARG A 19 -14.49 -8.41 12.86
C ARG A 19 -14.97 -9.78 13.34
N VAL A 20 -16.22 -10.13 13.06
CA VAL A 20 -16.81 -11.43 13.43
C VAL A 20 -16.04 -12.59 12.80
N ALA A 21 -15.70 -12.48 11.51
CA ALA A 21 -14.96 -13.51 10.81
C ALA A 21 -13.55 -13.74 11.36
N ALA A 22 -12.90 -12.70 11.90
CA ALA A 22 -11.60 -12.81 12.55
C ALA A 22 -11.65 -13.67 13.83
N ILE A 23 -12.78 -13.65 14.53
CA ILE A 23 -13.03 -14.42 15.76
C ILE A 23 -13.43 -15.85 15.43
N GLU A 24 -14.46 -16.00 14.59
CA GLU A 24 -15.07 -17.29 14.29
C GLU A 24 -14.18 -18.20 13.44
N LYS A 25 -13.27 -17.61 12.64
CA LYS A 25 -12.37 -18.30 11.71
C LYS A 25 -13.09 -19.43 10.94
N PRO A 26 -14.17 -19.09 10.22
CA PRO A 26 -15.04 -20.10 9.63
C PRO A 26 -14.26 -21.00 8.66
N THR A 27 -14.52 -22.31 8.73
CA THR A 27 -13.89 -23.32 7.85
C THR A 27 -14.36 -23.23 6.40
N LYS A 28 -15.47 -22.53 6.14
CA LYS A 28 -15.93 -22.17 4.79
C LYS A 28 -16.42 -20.71 4.80
N PRO A 29 -15.92 -19.82 3.93
CA PRO A 29 -16.40 -18.44 3.85
C PRO A 29 -17.80 -18.40 3.19
N SER A 30 -18.86 -18.68 3.96
CA SER A 30 -20.24 -18.52 3.51
C SER A 30 -20.74 -17.12 3.85
N VAL A 31 -20.28 -16.14 3.09
CA VAL A 31 -20.78 -14.76 3.19
C VAL A 31 -21.81 -14.52 2.07
N ASN A 32 -22.95 -13.92 2.41
CA ASN A 32 -23.96 -13.52 1.41
C ASN A 32 -23.38 -12.51 0.40
N GLN A 33 -24.04 -12.40 -0.76
CA GLN A 33 -23.54 -11.57 -1.86
C GLN A 33 -23.47 -10.09 -1.50
N GLN A 34 -24.43 -9.60 -0.71
CA GLN A 34 -24.52 -8.22 -0.26
C GLN A 34 -23.30 -7.83 0.60
N THR A 35 -22.92 -8.68 1.55
CA THR A 35 -21.74 -8.45 2.40
C THR A 35 -20.46 -8.51 1.57
N LYS A 36 -20.35 -9.43 0.59
CA LYS A 36 -19.20 -9.46 -0.33
C LYS A 36 -19.07 -8.15 -1.09
N GLN A 37 -20.18 -7.61 -1.60
CA GLN A 37 -20.21 -6.32 -2.30
C GLN A 37 -19.86 -5.15 -1.38
N ALA A 38 -20.33 -5.19 -0.13
CA ALA A 38 -20.03 -4.17 0.87
C ALA A 38 -18.54 -4.17 1.25
N ILE A 39 -17.96 -5.34 1.53
CA ILE A 39 -16.51 -5.50 1.76
C ILE A 39 -15.72 -5.07 0.54
N HIS A 40 -16.13 -5.50 -0.66
CA HIS A 40 -15.48 -5.06 -1.89
C HIS A 40 -15.51 -3.53 -2.02
N SER A 41 -16.66 -2.89 -1.77
CA SER A 41 -16.80 -1.43 -1.82
C SER A 41 -15.93 -0.72 -0.77
N LEU A 42 -15.80 -1.29 0.43
CA LEU A 42 -14.90 -0.79 1.48
C LEU A 42 -13.43 -0.83 1.00
N LEU A 43 -13.01 -1.95 0.40
CA LEU A 43 -11.65 -2.15 -0.09
C LEU A 43 -11.32 -1.34 -1.35
N GLN A 44 -12.33 -0.90 -2.11
CA GLN A 44 -12.15 -0.03 -3.27
C GLN A 44 -12.00 1.46 -2.91
N ARG A 45 -12.03 1.83 -1.63
CA ARG A 45 -11.83 3.22 -1.20
C ARG A 45 -10.42 3.70 -1.54
N PRO A 46 -10.25 5.00 -1.87
CA PRO A 46 -8.95 5.57 -2.29
C PRO A 46 -7.81 5.29 -1.31
N TRP A 47 -8.11 5.20 -0.01
CA TRP A 47 -7.12 4.87 1.02
C TRP A 47 -6.36 3.57 0.71
N PHE A 48 -7.03 2.52 0.23
CA PHE A 48 -6.37 1.23 -0.06
C PHE A 48 -5.61 1.21 -1.39
N LYS A 49 -5.79 2.24 -2.23
CA LYS A 49 -5.23 2.26 -3.59
C LYS A 49 -4.01 3.14 -3.73
N ARG A 50 -3.89 4.19 -2.91
CA ARG A 50 -2.83 5.20 -3.04
C ARG A 50 -1.50 4.67 -2.55
N ILE A 51 -0.44 4.83 -3.34
CA ILE A 51 0.90 4.35 -2.98
C ILE A 51 1.51 5.10 -1.80
N LEU A 52 1.17 6.38 -1.63
CA LEU A 52 1.66 7.21 -0.51
C LEU A 52 1.16 6.70 0.85
N ILE A 53 0.04 5.99 0.90
CA ILE A 53 -0.48 5.43 2.15
C ILE A 53 0.43 4.36 2.73
N LEU A 54 1.27 3.74 1.90
CA LEU A 54 2.13 2.66 2.34
C LEU A 54 3.14 3.16 3.37
N GLN A 55 3.61 4.40 3.26
CA GLN A 55 4.49 4.99 4.27
C GLN A 55 3.77 5.20 5.59
N GLU A 56 2.53 5.70 5.56
CA GLU A 56 1.70 5.87 6.75
C GLU A 56 1.47 4.52 7.44
N ALA A 57 1.04 3.53 6.66
CA ALA A 57 0.80 2.18 7.13
C ALA A 57 2.08 1.47 7.59
N ALA A 58 3.24 1.80 7.01
CA ALA A 58 4.54 1.24 7.37
C ALA A 58 5.18 1.91 8.60
N ALA A 59 4.91 3.19 8.84
CA ALA A 59 5.41 3.90 10.02
C ALA A 59 4.55 3.63 11.27
N ALA A 60 3.27 3.31 11.10
CA ALA A 60 2.33 3.16 12.20
C ALA A 60 2.66 2.00 13.15
N ARG A 61 2.66 2.19 14.46
CA ARG A 61 2.84 1.06 15.42
C ARG A 61 1.52 0.41 15.80
N ASN A 62 0.45 1.19 15.75
CA ASN A 62 -0.91 0.77 15.99
C ASN A 62 -1.74 1.26 14.81
N VAL A 63 -2.49 0.37 14.18
CA VAL A 63 -3.37 0.71 13.07
C VAL A 63 -4.80 0.46 13.52
N LEU A 64 -5.64 1.47 13.39
CA LEU A 64 -7.08 1.37 13.63
C LEU A 64 -7.80 1.57 12.30
N ILE A 65 -8.70 0.65 11.98
CA ILE A 65 -9.56 0.75 10.80
C ILE A 65 -10.92 1.25 11.28
N LYS A 66 -11.33 2.42 10.77
CA LYS A 66 -12.60 3.04 11.11
C LYS A 66 -13.48 3.14 9.88
N CYS A 67 -14.76 2.79 10.04
CA CYS A 67 -15.79 3.05 9.05
C CYS A 67 -17.07 3.44 9.76
N GLY A 68 -17.53 4.67 9.51
CA GLY A 68 -18.67 5.28 10.20
C GLY A 68 -18.53 5.18 11.72
N SER A 69 -19.42 4.43 12.36
CA SER A 69 -19.46 4.19 13.81
C SER A 69 -18.66 2.97 14.28
N THR A 70 -18.17 2.14 13.36
CA THR A 70 -17.41 0.92 13.68
C THR A 70 -15.91 1.20 13.64
N GLU A 71 -15.20 0.70 14.65
CA GLU A 71 -13.73 0.75 14.75
C GLU A 71 -13.21 -0.63 15.13
N ILE A 72 -12.17 -1.11 14.42
CA ILE A 72 -11.48 -2.36 14.75
C ILE A 72 -9.97 -2.22 14.63
N ASP A 73 -9.26 -3.05 15.38
CA ASP A 73 -7.80 -3.16 15.30
C ASP A 73 -7.36 -3.69 13.92
N GLY A 74 -6.23 -3.17 13.42
CA GLY A 74 -5.69 -3.53 12.11
C GLY A 74 -5.36 -5.03 11.98
N PHE A 75 -4.88 -5.67 13.04
CA PHE A 75 -4.64 -7.11 13.04
C PHE A 75 -5.95 -7.90 12.92
N VAL A 76 -7.01 -7.44 13.60
CA VAL A 76 -8.36 -8.02 13.51
C VAL A 76 -8.91 -7.85 12.11
N PHE A 77 -8.76 -6.66 11.51
CA PHE A 77 -9.15 -6.41 10.11
C PHE A 77 -8.44 -7.36 9.14
N CYS A 78 -7.10 -7.47 9.21
CA CYS A 78 -6.33 -8.36 8.35
C CYS A 78 -6.71 -9.83 8.53
N SER A 79 -6.90 -10.28 9.77
CA SER A 79 -7.29 -11.66 10.09
C SER A 79 -8.69 -11.98 9.55
N GLY A 80 -9.64 -11.06 9.71
CA GLY A 80 -11.00 -11.22 9.20
C GLY A 80 -11.05 -11.25 7.67
N LEU A 81 -10.33 -10.36 6.99
CA LEU A 81 -10.21 -10.40 5.54
C LEU A 81 -9.59 -11.71 5.05
N GLN A 82 -8.53 -12.18 5.72
CA GLN A 82 -7.92 -13.47 5.42
C GLN A 82 -8.92 -14.62 5.58
N SER A 83 -9.79 -14.58 6.60
CA SER A 83 -10.83 -15.58 6.83
C SER A 83 -11.99 -15.50 5.82
N LEU A 84 -12.27 -14.34 5.23
CA LEU A 84 -13.41 -14.13 4.33
C LEU A 84 -13.05 -14.25 2.84
N LEU A 85 -11.82 -13.89 2.47
CA LEU A 85 -11.40 -13.67 1.08
C LEU A 85 -10.14 -14.47 0.77
N TRP A 86 -10.16 -15.80 0.95
CA TRP A 86 -9.01 -16.73 0.89
C TRP A 86 -8.14 -16.66 -0.39
N GLY A 87 -8.33 -15.72 -1.33
CA GLY A 87 -7.64 -15.71 -2.61
C GLY A 87 -7.35 -14.41 -3.38
N SER A 88 -7.97 -13.23 -3.23
CA SER A 88 -8.13 -12.45 -4.49
C SER A 88 -8.19 -10.91 -4.51
N GLN A 89 -7.34 -10.16 -3.80
CA GLN A 89 -7.01 -8.76 -4.21
C GLN A 89 -5.55 -8.39 -3.88
N ASN A 90 -4.72 -8.15 -4.90
CA ASN A 90 -3.28 -7.87 -4.74
C ASN A 90 -3.02 -6.55 -3.98
N GLN A 91 -3.77 -5.47 -4.28
CA GLN A 91 -3.61 -4.18 -3.60
C GLN A 91 -3.94 -4.27 -2.11
N VAL A 92 -5.04 -4.95 -1.77
CA VAL A 92 -5.44 -5.18 -0.38
C VAL A 92 -4.43 -6.04 0.35
N ARG A 93 -3.89 -7.09 -0.30
CA ARG A 93 -2.82 -7.92 0.26
C ARG A 93 -1.60 -7.08 0.65
N ALA A 94 -1.20 -6.16 -0.21
CA ALA A 94 -0.05 -5.30 0.03
C ALA A 94 -0.25 -4.40 1.26
N ALA A 95 -1.39 -3.71 1.37
CA ALA A 95 -1.72 -2.91 2.55
C ALA A 95 -1.87 -3.77 3.81
N THR A 96 -2.53 -4.94 3.72
CA THR A 96 -2.69 -5.85 4.87
C THR A 96 -1.37 -6.39 5.41
N TYR A 97 -0.35 -6.57 4.55
CA TYR A 97 1.00 -6.92 4.99
C TYR A 97 1.57 -5.84 5.89
N LEU A 98 1.55 -4.57 5.48
CA LEU A 98 2.05 -3.46 6.30
C LEU A 98 1.26 -3.30 7.60
N ILE A 99 -0.05 -3.46 7.56
CA ILE A 99 -0.91 -3.35 8.74
C ILE A 99 -0.61 -4.47 9.74
N LYS A 100 -0.44 -5.71 9.26
CA LYS A 100 -0.18 -6.88 10.12
C LYS A 100 1.19 -6.81 10.79
N GLU A 101 2.19 -6.26 10.11
CA GLU A 101 3.54 -6.11 10.64
C GLU A 101 3.68 -4.96 11.65
N ALA A 102 2.66 -4.10 11.81
CA ALA A 102 2.71 -2.93 12.70
C ALA A 102 3.06 -3.31 14.15
N ILE A 103 2.56 -4.44 14.64
CA ILE A 103 2.77 -4.94 16.01
C ILE A 103 4.22 -5.34 16.30
N PHE A 104 5.01 -5.66 15.26
CA PHE A 104 6.40 -6.07 15.42
C PHE A 104 7.39 -4.89 15.39
N ARG A 105 6.90 -3.67 15.18
CA ARG A 105 7.75 -2.49 15.02
C ARG A 105 8.35 -2.05 16.36
N PRO A 106 9.67 -1.80 16.42
CA PRO A 106 10.34 -1.44 17.66
C PRO A 106 9.87 -0.08 18.18
N ARG A 107 9.70 0.03 19.51
CA ARG A 107 9.32 1.28 20.20
C ARG A 107 10.39 2.36 20.13
N ARG A 108 11.65 1.96 19.95
CA ARG A 108 12.82 2.83 19.79
C ARG A 108 13.61 2.34 18.58
N THR A 109 13.65 3.15 17.53
CA THR A 109 14.56 2.92 16.40
C THR A 109 15.92 3.45 16.80
N ALA A 110 16.95 2.59 16.80
CA ALA A 110 18.32 3.08 16.84
C ALA A 110 18.55 3.86 15.54
N MET A 111 18.79 5.17 15.65
CA MET A 111 19.20 6.00 14.51
C MET A 111 20.63 5.62 14.14
N SER A 112 20.79 4.51 13.44
CA SER A 112 22.06 4.19 12.80
C SER A 112 22.05 4.86 11.43
N SER A 113 22.96 5.80 11.19
CA SER A 113 23.31 6.40 9.87
C SER A 113 22.56 7.63 9.33
N GLY A 114 21.71 8.34 10.09
CA GLY A 114 21.18 9.65 9.67
C GLY A 114 20.12 9.64 8.55
N ARG A 115 19.76 8.47 8.02
CA ARG A 115 18.63 8.26 7.09
C ARG A 115 17.60 7.33 7.72
N PHE A 116 16.32 7.69 7.66
CA PHE A 116 15.24 6.85 8.20
C PHE A 116 14.95 5.69 7.24
N SER A 117 15.14 4.46 7.71
CA SER A 117 14.69 3.23 7.04
C SER A 117 13.99 2.34 8.06
N LEU A 118 12.85 1.79 7.65
CA LEU A 118 12.15 0.74 8.40
C LEU A 118 12.77 -0.65 8.16
N GLY A 119 13.68 -0.78 7.20
CA GLY A 119 14.43 -2.01 6.91
C GLY A 119 13.53 -3.20 6.57
N MET A 120 12.45 -2.99 5.81
CA MET A 120 11.41 -4.01 5.63
C MET A 120 11.79 -5.04 4.57
N ARG A 121 12.17 -4.60 3.37
CA ARG A 121 12.54 -5.42 2.21
C ARG A 121 13.43 -4.62 1.26
N SER A 122 14.05 -5.28 0.29
CA SER A 122 14.74 -4.57 -0.80
C SER A 122 13.76 -3.70 -1.60
N LEU A 123 14.25 -2.62 -2.20
CA LEU A 123 13.49 -1.69 -3.02
C LEU A 123 12.87 -2.42 -4.23
N GLY A 124 13.58 -3.40 -4.79
CA GLY A 124 13.06 -4.25 -5.87
C GLY A 124 11.83 -5.05 -5.46
N GLU A 125 11.88 -5.71 -4.30
CA GLU A 125 10.72 -6.45 -3.76
C GLU A 125 9.55 -5.51 -3.42
N LEU A 126 9.84 -4.34 -2.86
CA LEU A 126 8.79 -3.34 -2.58
C LEU A 126 8.14 -2.86 -3.88
N ILE A 127 8.91 -2.59 -4.92
CA ILE A 127 8.36 -2.19 -6.23
C ILE A 127 7.48 -3.32 -6.78
N ASP A 128 7.95 -4.57 -6.78
CA ASP A 128 7.16 -5.71 -7.24
C ASP A 128 5.81 -5.82 -6.49
N MET A 129 5.84 -5.71 -5.16
CA MET A 129 4.64 -5.78 -4.32
C MET A 129 3.66 -4.62 -4.55
N TYR A 130 4.17 -3.40 -4.76
CA TYR A 130 3.36 -2.18 -4.66
C TYR A 130 3.14 -1.43 -5.98
N HIS A 131 3.80 -1.80 -7.09
CA HIS A 131 3.70 -1.10 -8.38
C HIS A 131 2.27 -0.90 -8.93
N THR A 132 1.31 -1.72 -8.50
CA THR A 132 -0.11 -1.62 -8.89
C THR A 132 -0.89 -0.55 -8.13
N HIS A 133 -0.28 0.15 -7.16
CA HIS A 133 -0.93 1.23 -6.43
C HIS A 133 -1.01 2.52 -7.27
N GLU A 134 -2.09 3.26 -7.05
CA GLU A 134 -2.33 4.56 -7.67
C GLU A 134 -1.33 5.59 -7.15
N ALA A 135 -0.71 6.31 -8.07
CA ALA A 135 0.28 7.33 -7.83
C ALA A 135 -0.21 8.60 -8.52
N THR A 136 -0.23 9.74 -7.80
CA THR A 136 -0.61 11.02 -8.40
C THR A 136 0.53 11.50 -9.29
N GLU A 137 1.75 11.48 -8.76
CA GLU A 137 2.96 11.72 -9.51
C GLU A 137 3.67 10.40 -9.82
N ARG A 138 4.24 10.26 -11.02
CA ARG A 138 4.91 9.01 -11.41
C ARG A 138 6.05 8.64 -10.45
N HIS A 139 6.73 9.65 -9.89
CA HIS A 139 7.79 9.55 -8.89
C HIS A 139 7.33 8.91 -7.57
N ASP A 140 6.05 9.04 -7.20
CA ASP A 140 5.51 8.45 -5.97
C ASP A 140 5.68 6.92 -5.98
N ARG A 141 5.71 6.28 -7.15
CA ARG A 141 5.94 4.84 -7.28
C ARG A 141 7.28 4.36 -6.73
N ILE A 142 8.26 5.27 -6.64
CA ILE A 142 9.59 4.98 -6.10
C ILE A 142 9.72 5.65 -4.74
N PHE A 143 9.38 6.93 -4.64
CA PHE A 143 9.63 7.73 -3.43
C PHE A 143 8.80 7.26 -2.23
N ALA A 144 7.59 6.75 -2.45
CA ALA A 144 6.80 6.14 -1.38
C ALA A 144 7.51 4.93 -0.74
N LEU A 145 8.40 4.26 -1.46
CA LEU A 145 8.99 3.00 -1.01
C LEU A 145 10.35 3.18 -0.32
N LEU A 146 11.03 4.32 -0.51
CA LEU A 146 12.41 4.51 -0.04
C LEU A 146 12.56 4.41 1.48
N GLY A 147 11.60 4.93 2.24
CA GLY A 147 11.62 4.83 3.72
C GLY A 147 11.37 3.41 4.25
N MET A 148 10.89 2.49 3.41
CA MET A 148 10.66 1.09 3.74
C MET A 148 11.82 0.18 3.28
N ALA A 149 12.61 0.65 2.31
CA ALA A 149 13.68 -0.13 1.69
C ALA A 149 14.82 -0.41 2.68
N SER A 150 15.29 -1.66 2.69
CA SER A 150 16.44 -2.10 3.49
C SER A 150 17.78 -1.86 2.81
N ASP A 151 17.79 -1.50 1.53
CA ASP A 151 19.03 -1.31 0.77
C ASP A 151 19.80 -0.08 1.22
N ASP A 152 21.12 -0.15 1.08
CA ASP A 152 21.95 1.06 1.11
C ASP A 152 21.78 1.84 -0.20
N LEU A 153 20.99 2.89 -0.12
CA LEU A 153 20.73 3.80 -1.24
C LEU A 153 21.79 4.90 -1.37
N ASN A 154 22.85 4.90 -0.56
CA ASN A 154 23.94 5.86 -0.69
C ASN A 154 24.63 5.72 -2.06
N GLY A 155 24.94 6.85 -2.70
CA GLY A 155 25.56 6.85 -4.03
C GLY A 155 24.64 6.44 -5.20
N SER A 156 23.45 5.88 -4.95
CA SER A 156 22.50 5.50 -6.01
C SER A 156 21.89 6.70 -6.75
N GLY A 157 21.91 7.88 -6.13
CA GLY A 157 21.20 9.06 -6.62
C GLY A 157 19.66 8.93 -6.58
N ILE A 158 19.13 7.91 -5.90
CA ILE A 158 17.70 7.69 -5.70
C ILE A 158 17.31 8.33 -4.35
N LEU A 159 16.90 9.59 -4.44
CA LEU A 159 16.45 10.42 -3.32
C LEU A 159 15.16 11.13 -3.74
N PRO A 160 14.26 11.45 -2.79
CA PRO A 160 13.08 12.25 -3.08
C PRO A 160 13.46 13.60 -3.68
N ASN A 161 13.20 13.76 -4.97
CA ASN A 161 13.35 14.99 -5.72
C ASN A 161 12.32 14.96 -6.86
N TYR A 162 11.29 15.78 -6.79
CA TYR A 162 10.23 15.82 -7.82
C TYR A 162 10.63 16.66 -9.04
N GLU A 163 11.73 17.40 -8.98
CA GLU A 163 12.26 18.19 -10.10
C GLU A 163 13.08 17.34 -11.07
N ILE A 164 13.49 16.13 -10.68
CA ILE A 164 14.22 15.24 -11.56
C ILE A 164 13.30 14.73 -12.68
N PRO A 165 13.75 14.72 -13.95
CA PRO A 165 13.00 14.05 -15.01
C PRO A 165 12.76 12.57 -14.69
N TRP A 166 11.55 12.08 -14.98
CA TRP A 166 11.18 10.69 -14.68
C TRP A 166 12.13 9.69 -15.34
N GLU A 167 12.56 9.98 -16.57
CA GLU A 167 13.47 9.17 -17.37
C GLU A 167 14.79 8.94 -16.63
N LEU A 168 15.33 10.02 -16.06
CA LEU A 168 16.59 9.96 -15.33
C LEU A 168 16.43 9.18 -14.01
N LEU A 169 15.33 9.39 -13.29
CA LEU A 169 15.03 8.62 -12.09
C LEU A 169 14.87 7.13 -12.40
N PHE A 170 14.15 6.79 -13.46
CA PHE A 170 13.92 5.41 -13.88
C PHE A 170 15.23 4.73 -14.32
N GLN A 171 16.10 5.42 -15.05
CA GLN A 171 17.44 4.92 -15.39
C GLN A 171 18.28 4.64 -14.14
N ARG A 172 18.26 5.55 -13.15
CA ARG A 172 18.95 5.33 -11.86
C ARG A 172 18.40 4.09 -11.15
N LEU A 173 17.07 3.94 -11.13
CA LEU A 173 16.43 2.78 -10.54
C LEU A 173 16.86 1.48 -11.23
N VAL A 174 16.81 1.41 -12.56
CA VAL A 174 17.17 0.17 -13.29
C VAL A 174 18.64 -0.19 -13.06
N LYS A 175 19.55 0.79 -13.08
CA LYS A 175 20.97 0.56 -12.77
C LYS A 175 21.18 0.13 -11.32
N PHE A 176 20.40 0.66 -10.39
CA PHE A 176 20.43 0.24 -9.00
C PHE A 176 19.98 -1.23 -8.84
N LEU A 177 18.90 -1.63 -9.51
CA LEU A 177 18.33 -2.97 -9.39
C LEU A 177 19.12 -4.05 -10.16
N LEU A 178 19.66 -3.70 -11.34
CA LEU A 178 20.28 -4.67 -12.26
C LEU A 178 21.82 -4.54 -12.33
N GLY A 179 22.41 -3.52 -11.69
CA GLY A 179 23.83 -3.23 -11.72
C GLY A 179 24.23 -2.10 -12.67
N GLY A 180 25.35 -1.43 -12.38
CA GLY A 180 25.77 -0.22 -13.08
C GLY A 180 26.21 -0.40 -14.53
N GLU A 181 26.52 -1.64 -14.95
CA GLU A 181 27.00 -1.97 -16.30
C GLU A 181 25.86 -2.02 -17.34
N VAL A 182 24.60 -2.02 -16.91
CA VAL A 182 23.46 -2.09 -17.83
C VAL A 182 23.26 -0.76 -18.57
N SER A 183 23.00 -0.86 -19.87
CA SER A 183 22.57 0.27 -20.69
C SER A 183 21.05 0.40 -20.65
N VAL A 184 20.55 1.58 -20.26
CA VAL A 184 19.12 1.86 -20.14
C VAL A 184 18.77 2.98 -21.10
N LYS A 185 17.80 2.74 -21.98
CA LYS A 185 17.22 3.75 -22.86
C LYS A 185 15.76 3.93 -22.51
N THR A 186 15.37 5.18 -22.27
CA THR A 186 13.99 5.60 -22.01
C THR A 186 13.54 6.50 -23.14
N TRP A 187 12.32 6.31 -23.62
CA TRP A 187 11.71 7.19 -24.60
C TRP A 187 11.03 8.33 -23.85
N VAL A 188 11.25 9.57 -24.30
CA VAL A 188 10.46 10.70 -23.80
C VAL A 188 9.07 10.55 -24.39
N GLU A 189 8.05 10.51 -23.55
CA GLU A 189 6.67 10.68 -24.02
C GLU A 189 6.57 12.10 -24.55
N ALA A 190 6.57 12.27 -25.87
CA ALA A 190 6.22 13.55 -26.48
C ALA A 190 4.78 13.84 -26.07
N TYR A 191 4.58 14.82 -25.18
CA TYR A 191 3.25 15.38 -24.96
C TYR A 191 2.82 16.03 -26.27
N ASP A 192 2.02 15.30 -27.05
CA ASP A 192 1.36 15.86 -28.21
C ASP A 192 0.26 16.80 -27.70
N HIS A 193 0.58 18.08 -27.63
CA HIS A 193 -0.37 19.15 -27.35
C HIS A 193 -1.29 19.39 -28.56
N GLN A 194 -2.00 18.37 -29.05
CA GLN A 194 -3.10 18.56 -30.01
C GLN A 194 -4.18 17.48 -29.85
N ALA A 195 -5.22 17.81 -29.08
CA ALA A 195 -6.60 17.55 -29.46
C ALA A 195 -7.50 18.52 -28.71
N VAL A 196 -7.98 19.51 -29.47
CA VAL A 196 -9.08 20.44 -29.16
C VAL A 196 -10.39 19.68 -29.05
#